data_AF-A0A9E4KCA8-F1
#
_entry.id   AF-A0A9E4KCA8-F1
#
_cell.length_a   1.000
_cell.length_b   1.000
_cell.length_c   1.000
_cell.angle_alpha   90.00
_cell.angle_beta   90.00
_cell.angle_gamma   90.00
#
_symmetry.space_group_name_H-M   'P 1'
#
loop_
_entity.id
_entity.type
_entity.pdbx_description
1 polymer ?
#
loop_
_entity_poly.entity_id
_entity_poly.type
_entity_poly.pdbx_seq_one_letter_code
_entity_poly.pdbx_strand_id
1 'polypeptide(L)'
;MQSLKPSRPGDVVISFLRTFSLLLVTLFVLSSLGCANRQVVKRGSPGSYSDPERLVLSAAQYEQKGDLYRALMEYRIARTLSVDSNKPAREVNRLEKLIAQKTDKLMSIAEKKYARGKLQSAEVLYFKILTLDPNYRAAFDRLRDINKKQLHRKMKQKVALSQRYRKSSHRKKNRQTEDEGYTYSRQAILQAENRAKDVGGYIAELEKHITKYPSDTELKEMLVNVRIVQARASFGDSDYDRSLSHLAAAEGLFNNDEKFLKKLSNARKEFAKELYLRGLRSVRSEPGNAIELWKRALKFDPDDKRTQLRIDTFEKRQAQ
;
A
#
# COMPACT_ATOMS: atom_id res chain seq x y z
N MET A 1 4.39 31.53 -71.94
CA MET A 1 5.60 31.88 -71.17
C MET A 1 5.81 30.82 -70.10
N GLN A 2 6.72 29.88 -70.38
CA GLN A 2 7.15 28.84 -69.45
C GLN A 2 8.28 29.43 -68.58
N SER A 3 8.11 29.42 -67.25
CA SER A 3 9.16 29.86 -66.32
C SER A 3 9.69 28.65 -65.54
N LEU A 4 10.97 28.41 -65.75
CA LEU A 4 11.80 27.34 -65.21
C LEU A 4 11.96 27.44 -63.68
N LYS A 5 11.98 26.27 -63.02
CA LYS A 5 12.54 26.08 -61.67
C LYS A 5 14.07 26.26 -61.70
N PRO A 6 14.66 26.69 -60.58
CA PRO A 6 15.99 26.23 -60.21
C PRO A 6 15.98 25.34 -58.95
N SER A 7 16.75 24.27 -59.09
CA SER A 7 17.13 23.22 -58.15
C SER A 7 18.10 23.69 -57.06
N ARG A 8 18.05 23.03 -55.90
CA ARG A 8 19.02 23.14 -54.79
C ARG A 8 20.37 22.50 -55.18
N PRO A 9 21.50 23.12 -54.83
CA PRO A 9 22.80 22.43 -54.74
C PRO A 9 23.32 22.44 -53.29
N GLY A 10 23.87 21.31 -52.84
CA GLY A 10 24.58 21.28 -51.55
C GLY A 10 24.88 19.93 -50.92
N ASP A 11 25.07 18.85 -51.70
CA ASP A 11 25.79 17.65 -51.27
C ASP A 11 27.21 17.72 -51.85
N VAL A 12 28.22 18.08 -51.06
CA VAL A 12 29.63 17.77 -51.35
C VAL A 12 30.41 17.62 -50.04
N VAL A 13 30.68 16.35 -49.69
CA VAL A 13 31.98 15.82 -49.20
C VAL A 13 32.49 16.30 -47.83
N ILE A 14 32.60 15.37 -46.88
CA ILE A 14 33.89 14.83 -46.39
C ILE A 14 33.61 13.49 -45.70
N SER A 15 33.97 12.42 -46.40
CA SER A 15 34.25 11.11 -45.83
C SER A 15 35.65 11.13 -45.25
N PHE A 16 35.83 10.88 -43.95
CA PHE A 16 37.11 10.39 -43.42
C PHE A 16 36.83 9.65 -42.10
N LEU A 17 37.59 8.58 -41.87
CA LEU A 17 37.61 7.69 -40.71
C LEU A 17 36.64 6.50 -40.76
N ARG A 18 36.86 5.68 -41.79
CA ARG A 18 36.79 4.22 -41.67
C ARG A 18 37.95 3.71 -40.79
N THR A 19 37.63 2.66 -40.04
CA THR A 19 38.50 1.52 -39.71
C THR A 19 39.74 1.78 -38.84
N PHE A 20 39.62 1.48 -37.54
CA PHE A 20 40.76 0.97 -36.78
C PHE A 20 40.33 -0.17 -35.85
N SER A 21 40.95 -1.32 -36.12
CA SER A 21 41.24 -2.45 -35.22
C SER A 21 40.09 -3.19 -34.53
N LEU A 22 39.43 -4.01 -35.35
CA LEU A 22 39.14 -5.41 -35.02
C LEU A 22 40.44 -6.21 -35.20
N LEU A 23 41.29 -6.27 -34.16
CA LEU A 23 42.45 -7.19 -34.11
C LEU A 23 43.05 -7.22 -32.70
N LEU A 24 42.49 -8.03 -31.80
CA LEU A 24 43.24 -8.66 -30.69
C LEU A 24 42.42 -9.78 -30.04
N VAL A 25 42.10 -10.80 -30.83
CA VAL A 25 41.74 -12.13 -30.35
C VAL A 25 42.88 -13.04 -30.84
N THR A 26 43.40 -13.88 -29.93
CA THR A 26 44.49 -14.87 -30.07
C THR A 26 45.93 -14.39 -29.81
N LEU A 27 46.34 -14.38 -28.53
CA LEU A 27 47.53 -15.09 -27.99
C LEU A 27 47.76 -14.65 -26.53
N PHE A 28 47.27 -15.44 -25.58
CA PHE A 28 47.88 -15.55 -24.23
C PHE A 28 47.42 -16.87 -23.62
N VAL A 29 47.93 -17.95 -24.20
CA VAL A 29 47.92 -19.29 -23.60
C VAL A 29 49.35 -19.54 -23.12
N LEU A 30 49.46 -19.95 -21.85
CA LEU A 30 50.64 -20.46 -21.15
C LEU A 30 51.67 -19.44 -20.67
N SER A 31 51.47 -18.95 -19.45
CA SER A 31 52.55 -18.94 -18.45
C SER A 31 52.01 -18.80 -17.03
N SER A 32 52.53 -19.69 -16.17
CA SER A 32 52.55 -19.68 -14.70
C SER A 32 51.24 -19.81 -13.93
N LEU A 33 50.93 -21.06 -13.56
CA LEU A 33 50.90 -21.52 -12.16
C LEU A 33 51.08 -20.40 -11.11
N GLY A 34 50.02 -19.65 -10.85
CA GLY A 34 49.84 -18.88 -9.63
C GLY A 34 48.78 -19.58 -8.81
N CYS A 35 49.18 -20.30 -7.76
CA CYS A 35 48.28 -20.91 -6.81
C CYS A 35 47.17 -19.91 -6.47
N ALA A 36 45.94 -20.29 -6.78
CA ALA A 36 44.76 -19.62 -6.27
C ALA A 36 44.86 -19.65 -4.75
N ASN A 37 45.35 -18.55 -4.17
CA ASN A 37 45.14 -18.22 -2.77
C ASN A 37 43.65 -17.91 -2.64
N ARG A 38 42.86 -18.99 -2.68
CA ARG A 38 41.48 -19.01 -2.23
C ARG A 38 41.60 -18.56 -0.78
N GLN A 39 41.38 -17.27 -0.55
CA GLN A 39 40.96 -16.82 0.77
C GLN A 39 39.68 -17.59 1.02
N VAL A 40 39.84 -18.74 1.68
CA VAL A 40 38.84 -19.34 2.51
C VAL A 40 38.45 -18.18 3.41
N VAL A 41 37.34 -17.53 3.08
CA VAL A 41 36.53 -16.86 4.07
C VAL A 41 36.32 -17.95 5.10
N LYS A 42 37.14 -17.95 6.15
CA LYS A 42 36.92 -18.76 7.34
C LYS A 42 35.54 -18.34 7.78
N ARG A 43 34.53 -19.14 7.40
CA ARG A 43 33.24 -19.15 8.08
C ARG A 43 33.64 -19.34 9.53
N GLY A 44 33.57 -18.27 10.30
CA GLY A 44 33.97 -18.29 11.70
C GLY A 44 33.28 -19.47 12.36
N SER A 45 34.04 -20.33 13.03
CA SER A 45 33.47 -21.41 13.82
C SER A 45 32.33 -20.83 14.68
N PRO A 46 31.13 -21.42 14.62
CA PRO A 46 30.04 -21.05 15.52
C PRO A 46 30.39 -21.57 16.91
N GLY A 47 31.15 -20.79 17.68
CA GLY A 47 31.64 -21.23 18.99
C GLY A 47 32.51 -20.24 19.76
N SER A 48 32.42 -18.92 19.51
CA SER A 48 33.25 -17.94 20.22
C SER A 48 32.50 -16.62 20.47
N TYR A 49 31.25 -16.73 20.93
CA TYR A 49 30.49 -15.61 21.50
C TYR A 49 30.63 -15.51 23.02
N SER A 50 31.40 -16.40 23.65
CA SER A 50 31.57 -16.49 25.11
C SER A 50 32.63 -15.56 25.68
N ASP A 51 33.38 -14.84 24.83
CA ASP A 51 34.44 -13.92 25.27
C ASP A 51 34.01 -12.46 25.07
N PRO A 52 33.66 -11.74 26.15
CA PRO A 52 33.26 -10.34 26.07
C PRO A 52 34.36 -9.39 25.59
N GLU A 53 35.63 -9.72 25.79
CA GLU A 53 36.75 -8.86 25.36
C GLU A 53 36.86 -8.83 23.84
N ARG A 54 36.70 -9.98 23.20
CA ARG A 54 36.66 -10.09 21.74
C ARG A 54 35.51 -9.27 21.13
N LEU A 55 34.34 -9.29 21.76
CA LEU A 55 33.18 -8.50 21.31
C LEU A 55 33.45 -7.00 21.42
N VAL A 56 34.11 -6.55 22.50
CA VAL A 56 34.54 -5.16 22.69
C VAL A 56 35.54 -4.72 21.61
N LEU A 57 36.48 -5.58 21.22
CA LEU A 57 37.43 -5.30 20.13
C LEU A 57 36.72 -5.23 18.77
N SER A 58 35.80 -6.17 18.50
CA SER A 58 34.95 -6.16 17.29
C SER A 58 34.12 -4.88 17.20
N ALA A 59 33.48 -4.49 18.30
CA ALA A 59 32.67 -3.28 18.39
C ALA A 59 33.48 -2.02 18.06
N ALA A 60 34.69 -1.89 18.63
CA ALA A 60 35.59 -0.78 18.34
C ALA A 60 35.99 -0.71 16.86
N GLN A 61 36.21 -1.85 16.21
CA GLN A 61 36.49 -1.90 14.76
C GLN A 61 35.30 -1.45 13.92
N TYR A 62 34.08 -1.86 14.27
CA TYR A 62 32.87 -1.39 13.58
C TYR A 62 32.67 0.11 13.77
N GLU A 63 32.91 0.62 14.97
CA GLU A 63 32.82 2.05 15.24
C GLU A 63 33.85 2.85 14.43
N GLN A 64 35.10 2.39 14.36
CA GLN A 64 36.15 3.03 13.56
C GLN A 64 35.78 3.05 12.07
N LYS A 65 35.11 2.01 11.58
CA LYS A 65 34.59 1.94 10.20
C LYS A 65 33.31 2.78 9.99
N GLY A 66 32.76 3.36 11.05
CA GLY A 66 31.55 4.17 11.03
C GLY A 66 30.24 3.38 11.07
N ASP A 67 30.29 2.05 11.23
CA ASP A 67 29.10 1.20 11.39
C ASP A 67 28.64 1.21 12.85
N LEU A 68 28.04 2.33 13.24
CA LEU A 68 27.65 2.60 14.63
C LEU A 68 26.59 1.62 15.13
N TYR A 69 25.69 1.15 14.27
CA TYR A 69 24.66 0.20 14.66
C TYR A 69 25.29 -1.17 15.01
N ARG A 70 26.19 -1.70 14.17
CA ARG A 70 26.87 -2.95 14.50
C ARG A 70 27.77 -2.83 15.72
N ALA A 71 28.48 -1.71 15.86
CA ALA A 71 29.26 -1.43 17.07
C ALA A 71 28.38 -1.46 18.33
N LEU A 72 27.21 -0.80 18.29
CA LEU A 72 26.26 -0.80 19.39
C LEU A 72 25.74 -2.21 19.70
N MET A 73 25.44 -3.04 18.69
CA MET A 73 25.00 -4.42 18.92
C MET A 73 26.06 -5.25 19.63
N GLU A 74 27.30 -5.19 19.19
CA GLU A 74 28.43 -5.94 19.79
C GLU A 74 28.67 -5.50 21.24
N TYR A 75 28.64 -4.18 21.52
CA TYR A 75 28.74 -3.68 22.88
C TYR A 75 27.56 -4.08 23.77
N ARG A 76 26.33 -4.16 23.23
CA ARG A 76 25.17 -4.66 23.98
C ARG A 76 25.31 -6.13 24.35
N ILE A 77 25.82 -6.96 23.44
CA ILE A 77 26.09 -8.38 23.72
C ILE A 77 27.20 -8.49 24.77
N ALA A 78 28.31 -7.77 24.60
CA ALA A 78 29.42 -7.76 25.57
C ALA A 78 28.96 -7.32 26.97
N ARG A 79 28.07 -6.33 27.06
CA ARG A 79 27.45 -5.88 28.31
C ARG A 79 26.63 -6.98 28.98
N THR A 80 25.87 -7.74 28.21
CA THR A 80 25.07 -8.85 28.75
C THR A 80 25.94 -9.99 29.29
N LEU A 81 27.14 -10.19 28.72
CA LEU A 81 28.05 -11.27 29.11
C LEU A 81 29.08 -10.87 30.19
N SER A 82 29.33 -9.56 30.37
CA SER A 82 30.29 -9.05 31.36
C SER A 82 29.58 -8.61 32.63
N VAL A 83 29.57 -9.46 33.66
CA VAL A 83 28.90 -9.14 34.93
C VAL A 83 29.61 -8.02 35.70
N ASP A 84 30.95 -7.95 35.62
CA ASP A 84 31.75 -7.05 36.48
C ASP A 84 32.36 -5.83 35.75
N SER A 85 32.26 -5.77 34.41
CA SER A 85 32.86 -4.68 33.63
C SER A 85 31.86 -3.58 33.28
N ASN A 86 32.11 -2.36 33.76
CA ASN A 86 31.32 -1.18 33.40
C ASN A 86 31.66 -0.63 32.01
N LYS A 87 32.73 -1.10 31.36
CA LYS A 87 33.19 -0.53 30.07
C LYS A 87 32.15 -0.71 28.94
N PRO A 88 31.60 -1.91 28.67
CA PRO A 88 30.57 -2.07 27.65
C PRO A 88 29.31 -1.23 27.92
N ALA A 89 28.89 -1.10 29.18
CA ALA A 89 27.73 -0.29 29.55
C ALA A 89 27.94 1.20 29.23
N ARG A 90 29.11 1.75 29.51
CA ARG A 90 29.46 3.13 29.16
C ARG A 90 29.47 3.34 27.64
N GLU A 91 30.03 2.41 26.88
CA GLU A 91 30.08 2.50 25.41
C GLU A 91 28.69 2.40 24.77
N VAL A 92 27.81 1.51 25.27
CA VAL A 92 26.41 1.46 24.84
C VAL A 92 25.74 2.83 25.02
N ASN A 93 25.84 3.42 26.22
CA ASN A 93 25.22 4.71 26.50
C ASN A 93 25.80 5.84 25.61
N ARG A 94 27.10 5.81 25.34
CA ARG A 94 27.76 6.80 24.46
C ARG A 94 27.29 6.66 23.02
N LEU A 95 27.26 5.43 22.49
CA LEU A 95 26.85 5.17 21.11
C LEU A 95 25.37 5.42 20.89
N GLU A 96 24.49 5.10 21.85
CA GLU A 96 23.06 5.44 21.77
C GLU A 96 22.85 6.95 21.64
N LYS A 97 23.55 7.75 22.47
CA LYS A 97 23.51 9.22 22.37
C LYS A 97 24.04 9.72 21.03
N LEU A 98 25.15 9.15 20.55
CA LEU A 98 25.75 9.54 19.27
C LEU A 98 24.85 9.21 18.08
N ILE A 99 24.23 8.02 18.08
CA ILE A 99 23.27 7.59 17.06
C ILE A 99 22.07 8.52 17.08
N ALA A 100 21.47 8.78 18.24
CA ALA A 100 20.33 9.70 18.38
C ALA A 100 20.64 11.12 17.84
N GLN A 101 21.79 11.69 18.21
CA GLN A 101 22.20 13.00 17.70
C GLN A 101 22.37 13.01 16.17
N LYS A 102 22.96 11.95 15.61
CA LYS A 102 23.15 11.83 14.16
C LYS A 102 21.82 11.62 13.42
N THR A 103 20.94 10.77 13.93
CA THR A 103 19.62 10.52 13.33
C THR A 103 18.76 11.79 13.37
N ASP A 104 18.74 12.52 14.48
CA ASP A 104 18.00 13.79 14.60
C ASP A 104 18.49 14.85 13.61
N LYS A 105 19.82 15.00 13.49
CA LYS A 105 20.42 15.92 12.51
C LYS A 105 20.05 15.52 11.08
N LEU A 106 20.15 14.23 10.74
CA LEU A 106 19.78 13.73 9.42
C LEU A 106 18.28 13.92 9.14
N MET A 107 17.43 13.68 10.14
CA MET A 107 15.99 13.81 10.04
C MET A 107 15.59 15.26 9.74
N SER A 108 16.17 16.23 10.46
CA SER A 108 15.94 17.66 10.20
C SER A 108 16.29 18.05 8.76
N ILE A 109 17.40 17.53 8.22
CA ILE A 109 17.81 17.80 6.83
C ILE A 109 16.86 17.10 5.85
N ALA A 110 16.49 15.84 6.11
CA ALA A 110 15.60 15.04 5.27
C ALA A 110 14.22 15.70 5.15
N GLU A 111 13.63 16.16 6.25
CA GLU A 111 12.35 16.85 6.28
C GLU A 111 12.40 18.17 5.48
N LYS A 112 13.47 18.95 5.60
CA LYS A 112 13.66 20.16 4.76
C LYS A 112 13.73 19.83 3.28
N LYS A 113 14.39 18.74 2.87
CA LYS A 113 14.44 18.30 1.46
C LYS A 113 13.07 17.81 0.99
N TYR A 114 12.38 17.05 1.83
CA TYR A 114 11.05 16.52 1.56
C TYR A 114 10.02 17.65 1.38
N ALA A 115 9.98 18.63 2.28
CA ALA A 115 9.09 19.78 2.20
C ALA A 115 9.30 20.63 0.94
N ARG A 116 10.54 20.71 0.44
CA ARG A 116 10.89 21.37 -0.83
C ARG A 116 10.61 20.51 -2.07
N GLY A 117 9.96 19.35 -1.92
CA GLY A 117 9.64 18.44 -3.01
C GLY A 117 10.83 17.68 -3.60
N LYS A 118 12.02 17.76 -2.97
CA LYS A 118 13.24 17.06 -3.41
C LYS A 118 13.24 15.62 -2.90
N LEU A 119 12.28 14.83 -3.38
CA LEU A 119 11.97 13.51 -2.82
C LEU A 119 13.15 12.52 -2.88
N GLN A 120 13.88 12.46 -4.00
CA GLN A 120 15.06 11.58 -4.15
C GLN A 120 16.16 11.91 -3.14
N SER A 121 16.43 13.20 -2.92
CA SER A 121 17.43 13.63 -1.94
C SER A 121 17.00 13.33 -0.50
N ALA A 122 15.69 13.44 -0.21
CA ALA A 122 15.15 13.09 1.11
C ALA A 122 15.20 11.57 1.34
N GLU A 123 14.86 10.78 0.34
CA GLU A 123 14.89 9.31 0.37
C GLU A 123 16.27 8.76 0.76
N VAL A 124 17.34 9.26 0.15
CA VAL A 124 18.72 8.88 0.50
C VAL A 124 19.02 9.19 1.98
N LEU A 125 18.52 10.30 2.53
CA LEU A 125 18.73 10.67 3.92
C LEU A 125 17.94 9.77 4.87
N TYR A 126 16.70 9.41 4.53
CA TYR A 126 15.91 8.46 5.32
C TYR A 126 16.55 7.07 5.36
N PHE A 127 17.08 6.58 4.23
CA PHE A 127 17.86 5.34 4.25
C PHE A 127 19.10 5.43 5.15
N LYS A 128 19.82 6.54 5.13
CA LYS A 128 20.95 6.76 6.06
C LYS A 128 20.51 6.73 7.53
N ILE A 129 19.34 7.29 7.86
CA ILE A 129 18.79 7.19 9.22
C ILE A 129 18.56 5.72 9.58
N LEU A 130 17.94 4.94 8.70
CA LEU A 130 17.68 3.51 8.93
C LEU A 130 18.95 2.64 9.01
N THR A 131 20.07 3.08 8.43
CA THR A 131 21.36 2.40 8.65
C THR A 131 21.93 2.64 10.06
N LEU A 132 21.56 3.75 10.72
CA LEU A 132 21.98 4.06 12.09
C LEU A 132 21.00 3.49 13.12
N ASP A 133 19.70 3.57 12.83
CA ASP A 133 18.62 3.02 13.64
C ASP A 133 17.56 2.36 12.74
N PRO A 134 17.62 1.03 12.56
CA PRO A 134 16.67 0.28 11.74
C PRO A 134 15.21 0.38 12.21
N ASN A 135 14.96 0.75 13.47
CA ASN A 135 13.63 0.86 14.04
C ASN A 135 13.09 2.29 14.07
N TYR A 136 13.76 3.25 13.40
CA TYR A 136 13.36 4.65 13.37
C TYR A 136 12.08 4.85 12.53
N ARG A 137 10.93 4.70 13.18
CA ARG A 137 9.60 4.62 12.53
C ARG A 137 9.29 5.82 11.64
N ALA A 138 9.66 7.03 12.06
CA ALA A 138 9.36 8.24 11.29
C ALA A 138 10.05 8.25 9.90
N ALA A 139 11.29 7.76 9.81
CA ALA A 139 12.00 7.67 8.53
C ALA A 139 11.37 6.61 7.62
N PHE A 140 10.94 5.47 8.19
CA PHE A 140 10.24 4.43 7.46
C PHE A 140 8.88 4.93 6.90
N ASP A 141 8.11 5.64 7.71
CA ASP A 141 6.83 6.23 7.28
C ASP A 141 7.02 7.24 6.13
N ARG A 142 8.09 8.04 6.18
CA ARG A 142 8.42 8.97 5.09
C ARG A 142 8.82 8.28 3.80
N LEU A 143 9.61 7.20 3.87
CA LEU A 143 9.94 6.39 2.68
C LEU A 143 8.69 5.79 2.04
N ARG A 144 7.75 5.30 2.85
CA ARG A 144 6.46 4.79 2.37
C ARG A 144 5.66 5.86 1.64
N ASP A 145 5.58 7.08 2.18
CA ASP A 145 4.90 8.20 1.51
C ASP A 145 5.62 8.64 0.22
N ILE A 146 6.95 8.71 0.20
CA ILE A 146 7.72 9.01 -1.02
C ILE A 146 7.39 8.00 -2.11
N ASN A 147 7.40 6.70 -1.78
CA ASN A 147 7.09 5.64 -2.73
C ASN A 147 5.65 5.80 -3.27
N LYS A 148 4.68 6.06 -2.39
CA LYS A 148 3.28 6.37 -2.80
C LYS A 148 3.22 7.55 -3.78
N LYS A 149 3.94 8.65 -3.51
CA LYS A 149 3.98 9.83 -4.38
C LYS A 149 4.66 9.57 -5.72
N GLN A 150 5.79 8.87 -5.73
CA GLN A 150 6.51 8.53 -6.97
C GLN A 150 5.66 7.61 -7.85
N LEU A 151 5.03 6.61 -7.24
CA LEU A 151 4.11 5.70 -7.92
C LEU A 151 2.92 6.47 -8.51
N HIS A 152 2.28 7.34 -7.73
CA HIS A 152 1.19 8.18 -8.20
C HIS A 152 1.58 9.10 -9.36
N ARG A 153 2.79 9.70 -9.33
CA ARG A 153 3.31 10.51 -10.45
C ARG A 153 3.50 9.67 -11.72
N LYS A 154 4.14 8.50 -11.61
CA LYS A 154 4.32 7.57 -12.74
C LYS A 154 2.96 7.14 -13.31
N MET A 155 1.98 6.85 -12.45
CA MET A 155 0.61 6.53 -12.86
C MET A 155 -0.05 7.70 -13.60
N LYS A 156 0.00 8.92 -13.05
CA LYS A 156 -0.57 10.12 -13.68
C LYS A 156 0.03 10.34 -15.07
N GLN A 157 1.34 10.17 -15.21
CA GLN A 157 2.03 10.28 -16.50
C GLN A 157 1.56 9.21 -17.49
N LYS A 158 1.44 7.94 -17.04
CA LYS A 158 0.99 6.83 -17.90
C LYS A 158 -0.48 6.93 -18.30
N VAL A 159 -1.37 7.34 -17.39
CA VAL A 159 -2.78 7.62 -17.71
C VAL A 159 -2.88 8.76 -18.71
N ALA A 160 -2.12 9.85 -18.53
CA ALA A 160 -2.10 10.97 -19.47
C ALA A 160 -1.61 10.52 -20.87
N LEU A 161 -0.61 9.65 -20.94
CA LEU A 161 -0.14 9.05 -22.20
C LEU A 161 -1.25 8.18 -22.85
N SER A 162 -1.88 7.28 -22.10
CA SER A 162 -2.99 6.43 -22.59
C SER A 162 -4.14 7.28 -23.15
N GLN A 163 -4.53 8.35 -22.46
CA GLN A 163 -5.58 9.26 -22.92
C GLN A 163 -5.19 10.00 -24.21
N ARG A 164 -3.91 10.39 -24.37
CA ARG A 164 -3.40 10.99 -25.61
C ARG A 164 -3.48 10.01 -26.78
N TYR A 165 -3.07 8.76 -26.58
CA TYR A 165 -3.18 7.72 -27.62
C TYR A 165 -4.63 7.45 -28.00
N ARG A 166 -5.55 7.43 -27.03
CA ARG A 166 -7.00 7.24 -27.28
C ARG A 166 -7.60 8.40 -28.10
N LYS A 167 -7.18 9.64 -27.86
CA LYS A 167 -7.63 10.80 -28.65
C LYS A 167 -6.99 10.83 -30.05
N SER A 168 -5.76 10.33 -30.18
CA SER A 168 -5.00 10.27 -31.45
C SER A 168 -5.40 9.10 -32.35
N SER A 169 -6.09 8.08 -31.84
CA SER A 169 -6.46 6.88 -32.59
C SER A 169 -7.98 6.78 -32.74
N HIS A 170 -8.47 7.15 -33.92
CA HIS A 170 -9.71 6.59 -34.48
C HIS A 170 -9.44 5.25 -35.22
N ARG A 171 -8.25 4.65 -35.05
CA ARG A 171 -7.84 3.48 -35.85
C ARG A 171 -7.07 2.44 -35.03
N LYS A 172 -7.72 1.29 -34.91
CA LYS A 172 -7.26 -0.04 -34.47
C LYS A 172 -7.04 -0.23 -32.96
N LYS A 173 -7.93 -1.07 -32.41
CA LYS A 173 -7.84 -1.83 -31.16
C LYS A 173 -6.42 -2.35 -30.93
N ASN A 174 -5.77 -1.89 -29.87
CA ASN A 174 -4.60 -2.58 -29.34
C ASN A 174 -4.91 -3.00 -27.89
N ARG A 175 -5.32 -4.26 -27.71
CA ARG A 175 -5.72 -4.88 -26.42
C ARG A 175 -4.71 -4.60 -25.29
N GLN A 176 -3.42 -4.54 -25.62
CA GLN A 176 -2.32 -4.29 -24.68
C GLN A 176 -2.46 -2.96 -23.94
N THR A 177 -2.95 -1.91 -24.61
CA THR A 177 -3.16 -0.59 -23.98
C THR A 177 -4.39 -0.54 -23.08
N GLU A 178 -5.36 -1.43 -23.29
CA GLU A 178 -6.56 -1.55 -22.44
C GLU A 178 -6.26 -2.29 -21.13
N ASP A 179 -5.42 -3.34 -21.18
CA ASP A 179 -4.96 -4.08 -19.99
C ASP A 179 -4.00 -3.25 -19.12
N GLU A 180 -3.17 -2.41 -19.75
CA GLU A 180 -2.36 -1.45 -19.02
C GLU A 180 -3.21 -0.36 -18.36
N GLY A 181 -4.18 0.21 -19.09
CA GLY A 181 -5.14 1.17 -18.54
C GLY A 181 -5.96 0.60 -17.38
N TYR A 182 -6.34 -0.68 -17.47
CA TYR A 182 -6.96 -1.45 -16.39
C TYR A 182 -6.06 -1.52 -15.16
N THR A 183 -4.82 -1.99 -15.32
CA THR A 183 -3.88 -2.15 -14.21
C THR A 183 -3.67 -0.84 -13.44
N TYR A 184 -3.56 0.29 -14.15
CA TYR A 184 -3.36 1.59 -13.50
C TYR A 184 -4.63 2.17 -12.85
N SER A 185 -5.79 2.00 -13.47
CA SER A 185 -7.06 2.47 -12.88
C SER A 185 -7.44 1.65 -11.65
N ARG A 186 -7.28 0.32 -11.71
CA ARG A 186 -7.40 -0.59 -10.56
C ARG A 186 -6.51 -0.15 -9.39
N GLN A 187 -5.23 0.10 -9.66
CA GLN A 187 -4.27 0.47 -8.61
C GLN A 187 -4.55 1.87 -8.03
N ALA A 188 -5.06 2.81 -8.84
CA ALA A 188 -5.51 4.11 -8.34
C ALA A 188 -6.72 3.99 -7.41
N ILE A 189 -7.68 3.12 -7.73
CA ILE A 189 -8.84 2.82 -6.88
C ILE A 189 -8.41 2.21 -5.55
N LEU A 190 -7.48 1.25 -5.58
CA LEU A 190 -6.96 0.60 -4.37
C LEU A 190 -6.21 1.57 -3.44
N GLN A 191 -5.53 2.58 -4.01
CA GLN A 191 -4.79 3.59 -3.24
C GLN A 191 -5.64 4.77 -2.77
N ALA A 192 -6.86 4.90 -3.28
CA ALA A 192 -7.74 6.03 -3.02
C ALA A 192 -8.47 5.95 -1.66
N GLU A 193 -7.93 5.20 -0.70
CA GLU A 193 -8.46 4.96 0.66
C GLU A 193 -9.44 6.05 1.11
N ASN A 194 -10.73 5.69 1.13
CA ASN A 194 -11.84 6.50 1.62
C ASN A 194 -11.68 8.00 1.34
N ARG A 195 -11.89 8.43 0.09
CA ARG A 195 -12.20 9.84 -0.16
C ARG A 195 -13.52 10.18 0.53
N ALA A 196 -13.46 10.53 1.81
CA ALA A 196 -14.58 11.12 2.57
C ALA A 196 -15.16 12.35 1.85
N LYS A 197 -14.36 12.99 0.98
CA LYS A 197 -14.76 14.15 0.19
C LYS A 197 -15.67 13.83 -1.01
N ASP A 198 -15.63 12.60 -1.55
CA ASP A 198 -16.47 12.18 -2.69
C ASP A 198 -16.62 10.66 -2.75
N VAL A 199 -17.45 10.13 -1.86
CA VAL A 199 -17.75 8.69 -1.80
C VAL A 199 -18.58 8.25 -3.02
N GLY A 200 -19.43 9.12 -3.56
CA GLY A 200 -20.27 8.84 -4.72
C GLY A 200 -19.45 8.59 -5.99
N GLY A 201 -18.52 9.49 -6.31
CA GLY A 201 -17.62 9.32 -7.44
C GLY A 201 -16.70 8.11 -7.30
N TYR A 202 -16.29 7.78 -6.08
CA TYR A 202 -15.48 6.59 -5.81
C TYR A 202 -16.24 5.29 -6.10
N ILE A 203 -17.48 5.19 -5.64
CA ILE A 203 -18.37 4.06 -5.94
C ILE A 203 -18.61 3.93 -7.43
N ALA A 204 -18.91 5.03 -8.12
CA ALA A 204 -19.16 5.00 -9.56
C ALA A 204 -17.96 4.46 -10.36
N GLU A 205 -16.73 4.80 -9.95
CA GLU A 205 -15.52 4.26 -10.58
C GLU A 205 -15.34 2.77 -10.27
N LEU A 206 -15.60 2.33 -9.04
CA LEU A 206 -15.59 0.91 -8.66
C LEU A 206 -16.59 0.09 -9.49
N GLU A 207 -17.85 0.55 -9.58
CA GLU A 207 -18.92 -0.12 -10.31
C GLU A 207 -18.57 -0.25 -11.79
N LYS A 208 -18.17 0.85 -12.43
CA LYS A 208 -17.70 0.87 -13.82
C LYS A 208 -16.56 -0.12 -14.05
N HIS A 209 -15.65 -0.25 -13.09
CA HIS A 209 -14.52 -1.16 -13.21
C HIS A 209 -14.94 -2.62 -13.09
N ILE A 210 -15.81 -2.94 -12.12
CA ILE A 210 -16.34 -4.30 -11.89
C ILE A 210 -17.22 -4.74 -13.07
N THR A 211 -18.03 -3.86 -13.65
CA THR A 211 -18.82 -4.17 -14.85
C THR A 211 -17.92 -4.56 -16.02
N LYS A 212 -16.76 -3.91 -16.17
CA LYS A 212 -15.80 -4.21 -17.24
C LYS A 212 -14.93 -5.43 -16.92
N TYR A 213 -14.61 -5.66 -15.65
CA TYR A 213 -13.71 -6.71 -15.17
C TYR A 213 -14.35 -7.51 -14.02
N PRO A 214 -15.35 -8.36 -14.32
CA PRO A 214 -16.16 -9.03 -13.30
C PRO A 214 -15.40 -10.10 -12.51
N SER A 215 -14.15 -10.42 -12.85
CA SER A 215 -13.30 -11.34 -12.08
C SER A 215 -12.45 -10.65 -11.00
N ASP A 216 -12.47 -9.31 -10.91
CA ASP A 216 -11.66 -8.56 -9.95
C ASP A 216 -12.25 -8.59 -8.54
N THR A 217 -11.97 -9.67 -7.82
CA THR A 217 -12.50 -9.93 -6.48
C THR A 217 -12.09 -8.89 -5.44
N GLU A 218 -10.92 -8.25 -5.59
CA GLU A 218 -10.43 -7.24 -4.64
C GLU A 218 -11.27 -5.96 -4.71
N LEU A 219 -11.60 -5.50 -5.93
CA LEU A 219 -12.45 -4.33 -6.10
C LEU A 219 -13.91 -4.61 -5.76
N LYS A 220 -14.40 -5.84 -6.00
CA LYS A 220 -15.72 -6.26 -5.50
C LYS A 220 -15.78 -6.20 -3.97
N GLU A 221 -14.78 -6.75 -3.29
CA GLU A 221 -14.67 -6.71 -1.83
C GLU A 221 -14.68 -5.26 -1.30
N MET A 222 -13.94 -4.38 -1.97
CA MET A 222 -13.89 -2.95 -1.67
C MET A 222 -15.26 -2.28 -1.85
N LEU A 223 -15.96 -2.51 -2.96
CA LEU A 223 -17.30 -1.97 -3.20
C LEU A 223 -18.31 -2.45 -2.14
N VAL A 224 -18.30 -3.75 -1.81
CA VAL A 224 -19.16 -4.30 -0.73
C VAL A 224 -18.92 -3.56 0.58
N ASN A 225 -17.66 -3.39 0.97
CA ASN A 225 -17.31 -2.74 2.24
C ASN A 225 -17.78 -1.29 2.27
N VAL A 226 -17.56 -0.52 1.21
CA VAL A 226 -17.99 0.88 1.13
C VAL A 226 -19.52 0.99 1.20
N ARG A 227 -20.24 0.13 0.49
CA ARG A 227 -21.71 0.09 0.50
C ARG A 227 -22.26 -0.29 1.88
N ILE A 228 -21.66 -1.24 2.58
CA ILE A 228 -22.02 -1.57 3.97
C ILE A 228 -21.80 -0.38 4.90
N VAL A 229 -20.68 0.36 4.75
CA VAL A 229 -20.41 1.57 5.55
C VAL A 229 -21.47 2.65 5.29
N GLN A 230 -21.84 2.91 4.03
CA GLN A 230 -22.90 3.86 3.70
C GLN A 230 -24.27 3.43 4.24
N ALA A 231 -24.57 2.13 4.16
CA ALA A 231 -25.79 1.58 4.71
C ALA A 231 -25.83 1.78 6.23
N ARG A 232 -24.73 1.49 6.93
CA ARG A 232 -24.61 1.70 8.38
C ARG A 232 -24.76 3.16 8.79
N ALA A 233 -24.20 4.09 8.02
CA ALA A 233 -24.36 5.52 8.26
C ALA A 233 -25.85 5.93 8.13
N SER A 234 -26.49 5.58 7.01
CA SER A 234 -27.92 5.88 6.77
C SER A 234 -28.83 5.22 7.81
N PHE A 235 -28.50 4.00 8.25
CA PHE A 235 -29.20 3.29 9.31
C PHE A 235 -29.08 4.03 10.67
N GLY A 236 -27.89 4.57 10.97
CA GLY A 236 -27.66 5.41 12.15
C GLY A 236 -28.52 6.67 12.13
N ASP A 237 -28.68 7.28 10.95
CA ASP A 237 -29.55 8.44 10.70
C ASP A 237 -31.05 8.08 10.66
N SER A 238 -31.39 6.80 10.91
CA SER A 238 -32.75 6.26 10.82
C SER A 238 -33.39 6.31 9.42
N ASP A 239 -32.58 6.57 8.39
CA ASP A 239 -32.97 6.47 6.98
C ASP A 239 -32.81 5.01 6.50
N TYR A 240 -33.76 4.17 6.93
CA TYR A 240 -33.73 2.73 6.69
C TYR A 240 -33.89 2.36 5.22
N ASP A 241 -34.66 3.13 4.45
CA ASP A 241 -34.88 2.88 3.03
C ASP A 241 -33.61 3.18 2.21
N ARG A 242 -32.88 4.25 2.56
CA ARG A 242 -31.57 4.52 1.97
C ARG A 242 -30.52 3.50 2.38
N SER A 243 -30.55 3.05 3.64
CA SER A 243 -29.70 1.95 4.10
C SER A 243 -29.92 0.69 3.26
N LEU A 244 -31.18 0.28 3.06
CA LEU A 244 -31.52 -0.87 2.21
C LEU A 244 -31.08 -0.67 0.76
N SER A 245 -31.27 0.54 0.22
CA SER A 245 -30.86 0.89 -1.14
C SER A 245 -29.35 0.72 -1.37
N HIS A 246 -28.53 1.08 -0.38
CA HIS A 246 -27.08 0.87 -0.46
C HIS A 246 -26.70 -0.62 -0.52
N LEU A 247 -27.38 -1.48 0.24
CA LEU A 247 -27.13 -2.92 0.23
C LEU A 247 -27.64 -3.56 -1.07
N ALA A 248 -28.84 -3.20 -1.52
CA ALA A 248 -29.44 -3.71 -2.76
C ALA A 248 -28.61 -3.34 -4.01
N ALA A 249 -28.05 -2.13 -4.06
CA ALA A 249 -27.16 -1.72 -5.14
C ALA A 249 -25.90 -2.60 -5.25
N ALA A 250 -25.36 -3.04 -4.11
CA ALA A 250 -24.26 -4.00 -4.08
C ALA A 250 -24.71 -5.40 -4.52
N GLU A 251 -25.85 -5.89 -4.02
CA GLU A 251 -26.40 -7.21 -4.37
C GLU A 251 -26.60 -7.37 -5.88
N GLY A 252 -27.17 -6.35 -6.54
CA GLY A 252 -27.44 -6.37 -7.98
C GLY A 252 -26.21 -6.47 -8.88
N LEU A 253 -25.00 -6.18 -8.36
CA LEU A 253 -23.75 -6.25 -9.14
C LEU A 253 -23.04 -7.60 -9.05
N PHE A 254 -23.37 -8.42 -8.04
CA PHE A 254 -22.57 -9.60 -7.72
C PHE A 254 -23.14 -10.93 -8.25
N ASN A 255 -24.21 -10.93 -9.06
CA ASN A 255 -24.70 -12.08 -9.85
C ASN A 255 -24.26 -13.47 -9.36
N ASN A 256 -24.85 -13.95 -8.26
CA ASN A 256 -24.60 -15.27 -7.64
C ASN A 256 -23.18 -15.50 -7.06
N ASP A 257 -22.38 -14.47 -6.83
CA ASP A 257 -21.13 -14.55 -6.07
C ASP A 257 -21.43 -14.77 -4.58
N GLU A 258 -21.57 -16.04 -4.22
CA GLU A 258 -22.03 -16.50 -2.90
C GLU A 258 -21.25 -15.85 -1.74
N LYS A 259 -19.94 -15.65 -1.93
CA LYS A 259 -19.08 -15.02 -0.92
C LYS A 259 -19.57 -13.60 -0.58
N PHE A 260 -19.80 -12.77 -1.59
CA PHE A 260 -20.22 -11.38 -1.38
C PHE A 260 -21.70 -11.28 -1.00
N LEU A 261 -22.57 -12.12 -1.55
CA LEU A 261 -23.97 -12.21 -1.15
C LEU A 261 -24.12 -12.60 0.32
N LYS A 262 -23.32 -13.57 0.81
CA LYS A 262 -23.29 -13.93 2.23
C LYS A 262 -22.84 -12.77 3.11
N LYS A 263 -21.86 -11.98 2.67
CA LYS A 263 -21.38 -10.80 3.40
C LYS A 263 -22.47 -9.72 3.52
N LEU A 264 -23.19 -9.45 2.44
CA LEU A 264 -24.33 -8.52 2.42
C LEU A 264 -25.49 -9.03 3.27
N SER A 265 -25.81 -10.33 3.18
CA SER A 265 -26.81 -11.00 4.02
C SER A 265 -26.49 -10.87 5.51
N ASN A 266 -25.23 -11.10 5.90
CA ASN A 266 -24.80 -10.92 7.30
C ASN A 266 -24.99 -9.47 7.77
N ALA A 267 -24.66 -8.48 6.94
CA ALA A 267 -24.88 -7.07 7.27
C ALA A 267 -26.37 -6.75 7.47
N ARG A 268 -27.25 -7.28 6.60
CA ARG A 268 -28.71 -7.15 6.76
C ARG A 268 -29.21 -7.75 8.06
N LYS A 269 -28.76 -8.96 8.41
CA LYS A 269 -29.14 -9.64 9.65
C LYS A 269 -28.73 -8.87 10.90
N GLU A 270 -27.55 -8.24 10.88
CA GLU A 270 -27.12 -7.38 11.99
C GLU A 270 -28.02 -6.15 12.14
N PHE A 271 -28.42 -5.50 11.03
CA PHE A 271 -29.34 -4.36 11.06
C PHE A 271 -30.75 -4.76 11.52
N ALA A 272 -31.26 -5.90 11.05
CA ALA A 272 -32.53 -6.48 11.48
C ALA A 272 -32.52 -6.75 12.99
N LYS A 273 -31.46 -7.40 13.49
CA LYS A 273 -31.27 -7.69 14.92
C LYS A 273 -31.26 -6.42 15.77
N GLU A 274 -30.61 -5.36 15.30
CA GLU A 274 -30.57 -4.10 16.03
C GLU A 274 -31.95 -3.46 16.15
N LEU A 275 -32.73 -3.44 15.06
CA LEU A 275 -34.12 -2.98 15.06
C LEU A 275 -35.01 -3.84 15.97
N TYR A 276 -34.85 -5.16 15.92
CA TYR A 276 -35.55 -6.09 16.80
C TYR A 276 -35.31 -5.75 18.28
N LEU A 277 -34.06 -5.54 18.67
CA LEU A 277 -33.69 -5.18 20.04
C LEU A 277 -34.20 -3.79 20.44
N ARG A 278 -34.20 -2.80 19.53
CA ARG A 278 -34.82 -1.49 19.76
C ARG A 278 -36.33 -1.63 20.00
N GLY A 279 -37.01 -2.47 19.22
CA GLY A 279 -38.42 -2.78 19.40
C GLY A 279 -38.70 -3.38 20.77
N LEU A 280 -37.91 -4.38 21.21
CA LEU A 280 -38.04 -4.98 22.55
C LEU A 280 -37.96 -3.96 23.69
N ARG A 281 -37.08 -2.96 23.58
CA ARG A 281 -36.97 -1.90 24.58
C ARG A 281 -38.18 -0.97 24.60
N SER A 282 -38.81 -0.77 23.46
CA SER A 282 -39.93 0.16 23.29
C SER A 282 -41.28 -0.44 23.69
N VAL A 283 -41.38 -1.76 23.86
CA VAL A 283 -42.65 -2.48 24.11
C VAL A 283 -43.47 -1.92 25.29
N ARG A 284 -42.79 -1.51 26.37
CA ARG A 284 -43.48 -1.07 27.60
C ARG A 284 -43.90 0.41 27.57
N SER A 285 -43.11 1.25 26.92
CA SER A 285 -43.32 2.70 26.87
C SER A 285 -44.13 3.12 25.65
N GLU A 286 -43.86 2.51 24.49
CA GLU A 286 -44.39 2.89 23.18
C GLU A 286 -44.65 1.63 22.33
N PRO A 287 -45.74 0.90 22.62
CA PRO A 287 -46.02 -0.38 21.98
C PRO A 287 -46.21 -0.28 20.45
N GLY A 288 -46.79 0.83 19.96
CA GLY A 288 -46.91 1.09 18.52
C GLY A 288 -45.56 1.26 17.83
N ASN A 289 -44.60 1.91 18.48
CA ASN A 289 -43.23 2.09 17.97
C ASN A 289 -42.49 0.74 17.90
N ALA A 290 -42.74 -0.17 18.86
CA ALA A 290 -42.15 -1.50 18.85
C ALA A 290 -42.53 -2.33 17.60
N ILE A 291 -43.81 -2.29 17.19
CA ILE A 291 -44.29 -2.99 16.00
C ILE A 291 -43.63 -2.41 14.74
N GLU A 292 -43.56 -1.09 14.61
CA GLU A 292 -42.93 -0.43 13.46
C GLU A 292 -41.44 -0.78 13.34
N LEU A 293 -40.72 -0.85 14.46
CA LEU A 293 -39.33 -1.28 14.48
C LEU A 293 -39.17 -2.74 14.04
N TRP A 294 -40.08 -3.63 14.44
CA TRP A 294 -40.07 -5.03 13.98
C TRP A 294 -40.45 -5.19 12.51
N LYS A 295 -41.44 -4.43 12.01
CA LYS A 295 -41.76 -4.40 10.57
C LYS A 295 -40.57 -3.93 9.75
N ARG A 296 -39.83 -2.93 10.23
CA ARG A 296 -38.57 -2.51 9.61
C ARG A 296 -37.47 -3.57 9.70
N ALA A 297 -37.37 -4.29 10.82
CA ALA A 297 -36.42 -5.39 10.96
C ALA A 297 -36.66 -6.48 9.89
N LEU A 298 -37.93 -6.82 9.61
CA LEU A 298 -38.29 -7.77 8.56
C LEU A 298 -38.00 -7.28 7.14
N LYS A 299 -37.93 -5.96 6.89
CA LYS A 299 -37.43 -5.46 5.59
C LYS A 299 -35.96 -5.81 5.37
N PHE A 300 -35.16 -5.86 6.45
CA PHE A 300 -33.76 -6.25 6.38
C PHE A 300 -33.60 -7.78 6.33
N ASP A 301 -34.32 -8.53 7.16
CA ASP A 301 -34.32 -10.00 7.20
C ASP A 301 -35.74 -10.58 7.12
N PRO A 302 -36.27 -10.78 5.89
CA PRO A 302 -37.65 -11.26 5.70
C PRO A 302 -37.92 -12.66 6.26
N ASP A 303 -36.86 -13.47 6.44
CA ASP A 303 -36.97 -14.85 6.89
C ASP A 303 -36.93 -14.99 8.42
N ASP A 304 -36.86 -13.88 9.18
CA ASP A 304 -36.82 -13.89 10.64
C ASP A 304 -38.19 -14.24 11.26
N LYS A 305 -38.44 -15.55 11.35
CA LYS A 305 -39.64 -16.13 11.99
C LYS A 305 -39.87 -15.62 13.42
N ARG A 306 -38.81 -15.30 14.16
CA ARG A 306 -38.93 -14.84 15.55
C ARG A 306 -39.55 -13.44 15.60
N THR A 307 -39.07 -12.54 14.74
CA THR A 307 -39.62 -11.19 14.64
C THR A 307 -41.06 -11.22 14.14
N GLN A 308 -41.36 -12.06 13.14
CA GLN A 308 -42.74 -12.24 12.64
C GLN A 308 -43.70 -12.70 13.74
N LEU A 309 -43.38 -13.78 14.46
CA LEU A 309 -44.22 -14.30 15.54
C LEU A 309 -44.47 -13.25 16.64
N ARG A 310 -43.48 -12.37 16.88
CA ARG A 310 -43.58 -11.28 17.86
C ARG A 310 -44.65 -10.27 17.45
N ILE A 311 -44.63 -9.85 16.19
CA ILE A 311 -45.62 -8.92 15.62
C ILE A 311 -47.02 -9.52 15.73
N ASP A 312 -47.20 -10.75 15.25
CA ASP A 312 -48.50 -11.44 15.25
C ASP A 312 -49.09 -11.56 16.66
N THR A 313 -48.25 -11.90 17.65
CA THR A 313 -48.66 -12.01 19.06
C THR A 313 -49.10 -10.66 19.61
N PHE A 314 -48.41 -9.59 19.21
CA PHE A 314 -48.68 -8.25 19.72
C PHE A 314 -49.95 -7.66 19.10
N GLU A 315 -50.13 -7.82 17.79
CA GLU A 315 -51.33 -7.37 17.07
C GLU A 315 -52.60 -8.09 17.57
N LYS A 316 -52.52 -9.42 17.83
CA LYS A 316 -53.64 -10.18 18.41
C LYS A 316 -54.09 -9.66 19.78
N ARG A 317 -53.17 -9.21 20.63
CA ARG A 317 -53.48 -8.68 21.97
C ARG A 317 -54.11 -7.29 21.95
N GLN A 318 -53.88 -6.51 20.88
CA GLN A 318 -54.47 -5.18 20.71
C GLN A 318 -55.89 -5.23 20.14
N ALA A 319 -56.29 -6.36 19.56
CA ALA A 319 -57.61 -6.58 18.99
C ALA A 319 -58.63 -7.18 19.98
N GLN A 320 -58.19 -7.50 21.21
CA GLN A 320 -59.00 -8.02 22.33
C GLN A 320 -59.24 -6.92 23.36
#